data_AF-A0A9E3I4S3-F1
#
_entry.id   AF-A0A9E3I4S3-F1
#
_cell.length_a   1.000
_cell.length_b   1.000
_cell.length_c   1.000
_cell.angle_alpha   90.00
_cell.angle_beta   90.00
_cell.angle_gamma   90.00
#
_symmetry.space_group_name_H-M   'P 1'
#
loop_
_entity.id
_entity.type
_entity.pdbx_description
1 polymer ?
#
loop_
_entity_poly.entity_id
_entity_poly.type
_entity_poly.pdbx_seq_one_letter_code
_entity_poly.pdbx_strand_id
1 'polypeptide(L)'
;MNCPKCGSQNTDDAKLCTSCGSELMQPPEPAETVNVKTSRLAIASLVFGILTIFVFPVFLLPGFNSFVWPIIVIVAVILAIILGIIALVRIGLSAGRVTGKAFAAIGIGIPVVLFFSIIFLAALLYKPPIAYRVVCGSKLLGLGRAMFIYANDYDNQFPSAGGTGTIWQPKINNWQADNRSDAFGLKPDGTGGSATISSSLYLLVKYAETTPKSFVCPSDRKTKQFKVSDYTPLMEDEDAWDFGPEPAKHYSYSYHMPYSPYALKHSSDPNLAVAADRNPWLDPYTDTTGFKWDNQTKTGGRENIKGYQKGNSGHHKREGQNVLFMDIHVNFEKQSFCGVNDDNIYTYWDGPDIQRGAPPVIGSQPADKLDSLLVNDPPLDNSK
;
A
#
# COMPACT_ATOMS: atom_id res chain seq x y z
N MET A 1 -48.94 53.69 -53.85
CA MET A 1 -48.82 52.37 -54.53
C MET A 1 -49.97 52.16 -55.52
N ASN A 2 -49.73 51.48 -56.64
CA ASN A 2 -50.80 51.19 -57.62
C ASN A 2 -51.52 49.89 -57.28
N CYS A 3 -52.84 49.88 -57.41
CA CYS A 3 -53.64 48.69 -57.18
C CYS A 3 -53.33 47.62 -58.24
N PRO A 4 -52.95 46.39 -57.88
CA PRO A 4 -52.63 45.34 -58.85
C PRO A 4 -53.87 44.82 -59.60
N LYS A 5 -55.09 45.12 -59.10
CA LYS A 5 -56.35 44.62 -59.68
C LYS A 5 -56.99 45.60 -60.67
N CYS A 6 -56.94 46.91 -60.42
CA CYS A 6 -57.59 47.92 -61.26
C CYS A 6 -56.67 49.04 -61.75
N GLY A 7 -55.40 49.06 -61.33
CA GLY A 7 -54.41 50.04 -61.76
C GLY A 7 -54.53 51.43 -61.13
N SER A 8 -55.52 51.69 -60.26
CA SER A 8 -55.68 53.01 -59.65
C SER A 8 -54.57 53.32 -58.64
N GLN A 9 -54.13 54.59 -58.61
CA GLN A 9 -53.09 55.06 -57.71
C GLN A 9 -53.69 55.33 -56.33
N ASN A 10 -53.14 54.67 -55.31
CA ASN A 10 -53.54 54.82 -53.90
C ASN A 10 -52.36 55.37 -53.09
N THR A 11 -52.64 55.99 -51.94
CA THR A 11 -51.60 56.42 -51.00
C THR A 11 -50.81 55.21 -50.49
N ASP A 12 -49.54 55.39 -50.14
CA ASP A 12 -48.66 54.27 -49.76
C ASP A 12 -49.09 53.57 -48.46
N ASP A 13 -49.92 54.22 -47.63
CA ASP A 13 -50.45 53.66 -46.38
C ASP A 13 -51.86 53.06 -46.53
N ALA A 14 -52.45 53.07 -47.73
CA ALA A 14 -53.81 52.59 -47.95
C ALA A 14 -53.87 51.06 -47.85
N LYS A 15 -54.69 50.54 -46.93
CA LYS A 15 -54.95 49.09 -46.79
C LYS A 15 -55.90 48.53 -47.85
N LEU A 16 -56.78 49.38 -48.37
CA LEU A 16 -57.80 49.03 -49.36
C LEU A 16 -57.71 50.01 -50.53
N CYS A 17 -57.93 49.49 -51.73
CA CYS A 17 -58.01 50.31 -52.94
C CYS A 17 -59.27 51.17 -52.91
N THR A 18 -59.10 52.49 -53.02
CA THR A 18 -60.20 53.47 -52.98
C THR A 18 -61.18 53.38 -54.16
N SER A 19 -60.76 52.82 -55.30
CA SER A 19 -61.63 52.70 -56.49
C SER A 19 -62.36 51.35 -56.61
N CYS A 20 -61.76 50.23 -56.18
CA CYS A 20 -62.33 48.90 -56.40
C CYS A 20 -62.47 48.04 -55.14
N GLY A 21 -62.02 48.55 -53.98
CA GLY A 21 -62.15 47.88 -52.68
C GLY A 21 -61.22 46.67 -52.47
N SER A 22 -60.28 46.38 -53.38
CA SER A 22 -59.34 45.27 -53.17
C SER A 22 -58.29 45.58 -52.09
N GLU A 23 -57.95 44.61 -51.26
CA GLU A 23 -56.82 44.72 -50.31
C GLU A 23 -55.49 44.97 -51.04
N LEU A 24 -54.75 45.95 -50.53
CA LEU A 24 -53.41 46.29 -50.99
C LEU A 24 -52.41 45.62 -50.07
N MET A 25 -51.50 44.83 -50.65
CA MET A 25 -50.50 44.07 -49.90
C MET A 25 -49.50 45.05 -49.25
N GLN A 26 -49.63 45.25 -47.93
CA GLN A 26 -48.68 46.08 -47.19
C GLN A 26 -47.29 45.40 -47.19
N PRO A 27 -46.19 46.16 -47.30
CA PRO A 27 -44.85 45.62 -47.06
C PRO A 27 -44.79 44.96 -45.67
N PRO A 28 -44.12 43.80 -45.51
CA PRO A 28 -44.00 43.16 -44.20
C PRO A 28 -43.33 44.12 -43.21
N GLU A 29 -43.93 44.30 -42.04
CA GLU A 29 -43.35 45.08 -40.94
C GLU A 29 -41.92 44.58 -40.63
N PRO A 30 -40.92 45.46 -40.47
CA PRO A 30 -39.58 45.05 -40.12
C PRO A 30 -39.60 44.25 -38.81
N ALA A 31 -39.06 43.03 -38.83
CA ALA A 31 -38.97 42.19 -37.64
C ALA A 31 -38.18 42.93 -36.54
N GLU A 32 -38.83 43.14 -35.39
CA GLU A 32 -38.24 43.83 -34.25
C GLU A 32 -36.97 43.09 -33.78
N THR A 33 -35.81 43.74 -33.88
CA THR A 33 -34.53 43.12 -33.48
C THR A 33 -34.47 42.98 -31.96
N VAL A 34 -34.79 41.80 -31.43
CA VAL A 34 -34.70 41.51 -30.00
C VAL A 34 -33.24 41.53 -29.55
N ASN A 35 -32.86 42.52 -28.74
CA ASN A 35 -31.52 42.62 -28.16
C ASN A 35 -31.32 41.54 -27.10
N VAL A 36 -30.63 40.45 -27.47
CA VAL A 36 -30.35 39.32 -26.58
C VAL A 36 -29.14 39.65 -25.69
N LYS A 37 -29.33 39.65 -24.37
CA LYS A 37 -28.27 39.93 -23.39
C LYS A 37 -27.77 38.66 -22.71
N THR A 38 -26.49 38.57 -22.40
CA THR A 38 -25.92 37.44 -21.64
C THR A 38 -26.19 37.61 -20.14
N SER A 39 -26.56 36.52 -19.46
CA SER A 39 -26.81 36.53 -18.01
C SER A 39 -25.52 36.79 -17.23
N ARG A 40 -25.46 37.90 -16.49
CA ARG A 40 -24.35 38.23 -15.59
C ARG A 40 -24.15 37.18 -14.49
N LEU A 41 -25.24 36.55 -14.04
CA LEU A 41 -25.20 35.47 -13.04
C LEU A 41 -24.56 34.20 -13.61
N ALA A 42 -24.79 33.90 -14.89
CA ALA A 42 -24.14 32.77 -15.56
C ALA A 42 -22.63 32.99 -15.71
N ILE A 43 -22.21 34.23 -16.01
CA ILE A 43 -20.79 34.61 -16.06
C ILE A 43 -20.17 34.52 -14.66
N ALA A 44 -20.86 35.02 -13.62
CA ALA A 44 -20.38 34.93 -12.24
C ALA A 44 -20.21 33.48 -11.78
N SER A 45 -21.18 32.60 -12.08
CA SER A 45 -21.09 31.16 -11.82
C SER A 45 -19.86 30.53 -12.48
N LEU A 46 -19.59 30.88 -13.75
CA LEU A 46 -18.39 30.43 -14.46
C LEU A 46 -17.10 30.91 -13.81
N VAL A 47 -17.03 32.19 -13.43
CA VAL A 47 -15.83 32.78 -12.78
C VAL A 47 -15.54 32.08 -11.45
N PHE A 48 -16.57 31.86 -10.62
CA PHE A 48 -16.39 31.10 -9.38
C PHE A 48 -16.01 29.64 -9.65
N GLY A 49 -16.61 28.99 -10.65
CA GLY A 49 -16.22 27.64 -11.08
C GLY A 49 -14.75 27.57 -11.49
N ILE A 50 -14.27 28.50 -12.32
CA ILE A 50 -12.86 28.56 -12.73
C ILE A 50 -11.94 28.87 -11.55
N LEU A 51 -12.33 29.77 -10.65
CA LEU A 51 -11.58 30.06 -9.42
C LEU A 51 -11.33 28.80 -8.59
N THR A 52 -12.28 27.86 -8.55
CA THR A 52 -12.05 26.59 -7.84
C THR A 52 -10.92 25.76 -8.46
N ILE A 53 -10.67 25.82 -9.78
CA ILE A 53 -9.54 25.11 -10.41
C ILE A 53 -8.20 25.63 -9.89
N PHE A 54 -8.07 26.94 -9.64
CA PHE A 54 -6.81 27.57 -9.25
C PHE A 54 -6.58 27.57 -7.74
N VAL A 55 -7.63 27.78 -6.95
CA VAL A 55 -7.51 27.86 -5.48
C VAL A 55 -7.38 26.47 -4.85
N PHE A 56 -7.96 25.45 -5.47
CA PHE A 56 -8.02 24.11 -4.90
C PHE A 56 -6.67 23.36 -4.86
N PRO A 57 -5.80 23.39 -5.89
CA PRO A 57 -4.49 22.76 -5.83
C PRO A 57 -3.57 23.40 -4.78
N VAL A 58 -3.73 24.70 -4.52
CA VAL A 58 -2.96 25.43 -3.51
C VAL A 58 -3.22 24.89 -2.10
N PHE A 59 -4.44 24.42 -1.81
CA PHE A 59 -4.79 23.76 -0.55
C PHE A 59 -4.04 22.43 -0.35
N LEU A 60 -3.69 21.71 -1.42
CA LEU A 60 -2.96 20.44 -1.33
C LEU A 60 -1.44 20.62 -1.12
N LEU A 61 -0.93 21.85 -1.16
CA LEU A 61 0.50 22.11 -0.96
C LEU A 61 0.89 22.08 0.53
N PRO A 62 2.02 21.44 0.88
CA PRO A 62 2.54 21.44 2.25
C PRO A 62 2.74 22.88 2.75
N GLY A 63 2.11 23.25 3.87
CA GLY A 63 2.26 24.57 4.50
C GLY A 63 1.07 25.53 4.36
N PHE A 64 0.10 25.24 3.48
CA PHE A 64 -1.12 26.05 3.31
C PHE A 64 -2.36 25.47 4.01
N ASN A 65 -2.16 24.47 4.88
CA ASN A 65 -3.21 23.68 5.54
C ASN A 65 -3.85 24.40 6.75
N SER A 66 -4.12 25.70 6.65
CA SER A 66 -4.87 26.44 7.68
C SER A 66 -6.37 26.20 7.51
N PHE A 67 -7.12 26.25 8.61
CA PHE A 67 -8.58 26.04 8.63
C PHE A 67 -9.36 27.02 7.72
N VAL A 68 -8.73 28.11 7.27
CA VAL A 68 -9.34 29.17 6.46
C VAL A 68 -9.52 28.76 4.99
N TRP A 69 -8.55 28.07 4.39
CA TRP A 69 -8.57 27.73 2.97
C TRP A 69 -9.70 26.75 2.57
N PRO A 70 -9.99 25.68 3.34
CA PRO A 70 -11.13 24.81 3.09
C PRO A 70 -12.46 25.58 3.05
N ILE A 71 -12.63 26.55 3.96
CA ILE A 71 -13.85 27.35 4.05
C ILE A 71 -14.01 28.22 2.79
N ILE A 72 -12.95 28.88 2.34
CA ILE A 72 -12.97 29.72 1.13
C ILE A 72 -13.36 28.89 -0.10
N VAL A 73 -12.79 27.70 -0.25
CA VAL A 73 -13.11 26.78 -1.34
C VAL A 73 -14.58 26.34 -1.28
N ILE A 74 -15.06 25.91 -0.11
CA ILE A 74 -16.45 25.48 0.08
C ILE A 74 -17.42 26.61 -0.27
N VAL A 75 -17.14 27.83 0.19
CA VAL A 75 -17.96 29.01 -0.11
C VAL A 75 -17.96 29.30 -1.62
N ALA A 76 -16.81 29.26 -2.29
CA ALA A 76 -16.72 29.48 -3.74
C ALA A 76 -17.51 28.43 -4.54
N VAL A 77 -17.45 27.16 -4.13
CA VAL A 77 -18.23 26.06 -4.75
C VAL A 77 -19.74 26.30 -4.57
N ILE A 78 -20.18 26.62 -3.35
CA ILE A 78 -21.59 26.87 -3.06
C ILE A 78 -22.09 28.07 -3.89
N LEU A 79 -21.31 29.14 -3.97
CA LEU A 79 -21.66 30.31 -4.78
C LEU A 79 -21.73 29.98 -6.27
N ALA A 80 -20.77 29.22 -6.82
CA ALA A 80 -20.79 28.81 -8.22
C ALA A 80 -22.06 28.02 -8.56
N ILE A 81 -22.46 27.08 -7.69
CA ILE A 81 -23.65 26.24 -7.87
C ILE A 81 -24.94 27.06 -7.74
N ILE A 82 -25.09 27.84 -6.67
CA ILE A 82 -26.29 28.65 -6.43
C ILE A 82 -26.50 29.66 -7.56
N LEU A 83 -25.46 30.41 -7.94
CA LEU A 83 -25.56 31.39 -9.02
C LEU A 83 -25.85 30.73 -10.37
N GLY A 84 -25.29 29.55 -10.62
CA GLY A 84 -25.55 28.77 -11.82
C GLY A 84 -27.01 28.33 -11.92
N ILE A 85 -27.56 27.76 -10.83
CA ILE A 85 -28.97 27.32 -10.78
C ILE A 85 -29.92 28.51 -10.98
N ILE A 86 -29.70 29.61 -10.26
CA ILE A 86 -30.52 30.83 -10.41
C ILE A 86 -30.44 31.36 -11.85
N ALA A 87 -29.24 31.35 -12.46
CA ALA A 87 -29.07 31.78 -13.84
C ALA A 87 -29.84 30.89 -14.83
N LEU A 88 -29.80 29.56 -14.67
CA LEU A 88 -30.55 28.63 -15.52
C LEU A 88 -32.06 28.84 -15.43
N VAL A 89 -32.59 29.01 -14.22
CA VAL A 89 -34.02 29.31 -14.00
C VAL A 89 -34.41 30.62 -14.68
N ARG A 90 -33.64 31.70 -14.47
CA ARG A 90 -33.93 33.01 -15.10
C ARG A 90 -33.84 32.97 -16.61
N ILE A 91 -32.86 32.25 -17.17
CA ILE A 91 -32.73 32.10 -18.63
C ILE A 91 -33.94 31.34 -19.19
N GLY A 92 -34.39 30.28 -18.52
CA GLY A 92 -35.58 29.51 -18.91
C GLY A 92 -36.86 30.36 -18.94
N LEU A 93 -37.01 31.26 -17.97
CA LEU A 93 -38.17 32.15 -17.87
C LEU A 93 -38.10 33.39 -18.80
N SER A 94 -36.97 33.65 -19.45
CA SER A 94 -36.73 34.91 -20.20
C SER A 94 -37.35 34.98 -21.60
N ALA A 95 -38.05 33.95 -22.06
CA ALA A 95 -38.66 33.87 -23.40
C ALA A 95 -37.70 34.27 -24.54
N GLY A 96 -36.42 33.95 -24.42
CA GLY A 96 -35.38 34.23 -25.42
C GLY A 96 -34.66 35.58 -25.27
N ARG A 97 -35.04 36.43 -24.31
CA ARG A 97 -34.39 37.75 -24.08
C ARG A 97 -33.01 37.65 -23.41
N VAL A 98 -32.71 36.52 -22.75
CA VAL A 98 -31.45 36.30 -22.04
C VAL A 98 -30.83 34.96 -22.43
N THR A 99 -29.51 34.94 -22.67
CA THR A 99 -28.74 33.73 -23.02
C THR A 99 -27.62 33.43 -22.01
N GLY A 100 -26.96 32.28 -22.14
CA GLY A 100 -25.82 31.88 -21.29
C GLY A 100 -25.95 30.54 -20.56
N LYS A 101 -26.81 29.63 -21.02
CA LYS A 101 -26.98 28.29 -20.40
C LYS A 101 -25.67 27.52 -20.28
N ALA A 102 -24.82 27.59 -21.31
CA ALA A 102 -23.51 26.93 -21.31
C ALA A 102 -22.60 27.43 -20.18
N PHE A 103 -22.53 28.76 -19.96
CA PHE A 103 -21.71 29.32 -18.88
C PHE A 103 -22.18 28.89 -17.50
N ALA A 104 -23.50 28.88 -17.26
CA ALA A 104 -24.06 28.40 -16.01
C ALA A 104 -23.82 26.88 -15.82
N ALA A 105 -23.97 26.08 -16.88
CA ALA A 105 -23.71 24.64 -16.83
C ALA A 105 -22.24 24.33 -16.54
N ILE A 106 -21.29 25.03 -17.19
CA ILE A 106 -19.85 24.85 -16.95
C ILE A 106 -19.48 25.30 -15.53
N GLY A 107 -20.03 26.42 -15.05
CA GLY A 107 -19.80 26.92 -13.68
C GLY A 107 -20.25 25.95 -12.59
N ILE A 108 -21.37 25.23 -12.82
CA ILE A 108 -21.83 24.15 -11.94
C ILE A 108 -20.96 22.89 -12.10
N GLY A 109 -20.63 22.52 -13.35
CA GLY A 109 -19.96 21.26 -13.67
C GLY A 109 -18.52 21.18 -13.16
N ILE A 110 -17.75 22.28 -13.24
CA ILE A 110 -16.33 22.29 -12.85
C ILE A 110 -16.13 21.83 -11.39
N PRO A 111 -16.78 22.45 -10.37
CA PRO A 111 -16.65 22.01 -8.99
C PRO A 111 -17.01 20.54 -8.76
N VAL A 112 -18.06 20.07 -9.41
CA VAL A 112 -18.56 18.69 -9.27
C VAL A 112 -17.54 17.70 -9.82
N VAL A 113 -17.02 17.94 -11.02
CA VAL A 113 -16.00 17.07 -11.65
C VAL A 113 -14.71 17.06 -10.84
N LEU A 114 -14.25 18.21 -10.34
CA LEU A 114 -13.06 18.29 -9.49
C LEU A 114 -13.24 17.47 -8.20
N PHE A 115 -14.38 17.60 -7.52
CA PHE A 115 -14.69 16.85 -6.30
C PHE A 115 -14.61 15.33 -6.51
N PHE A 116 -15.24 14.81 -7.56
CA PHE A 116 -15.18 13.37 -7.87
C PHE A 116 -13.78 12.91 -8.28
N SER A 117 -13.04 13.72 -9.05
CA SER A 117 -11.67 13.41 -9.46
C SER A 117 -10.73 13.27 -8.26
N ILE A 118 -10.96 14.05 -7.19
CA ILE A 118 -10.16 13.99 -5.96
C ILE A 118 -10.51 12.77 -5.13
N ILE A 119 -11.79 12.45 -4.95
CA ILE A 119 -12.18 11.21 -4.25
C ILE A 119 -11.56 10.01 -4.95
N PHE A 120 -11.59 10.01 -6.29
CA PHE A 120 -10.94 8.98 -7.09
C PHE A 120 -9.42 8.94 -6.89
N LEU A 121 -8.72 10.07 -6.98
CA LEU A 121 -7.26 10.14 -6.74
C LEU A 121 -6.89 9.74 -5.31
N ALA A 122 -7.63 10.22 -4.31
CA ALA A 122 -7.42 9.87 -2.91
C ALA A 122 -7.62 8.37 -2.67
N ALA A 123 -8.62 7.76 -3.30
CA ALA A 123 -8.81 6.32 -3.26
C ALA A 123 -7.66 5.55 -3.93
N LEU A 124 -7.11 6.05 -5.06
CA LEU A 124 -5.94 5.47 -5.72
C LEU A 124 -4.66 5.58 -4.88
N LEU A 125 -4.49 6.69 -4.16
CA LEU A 125 -3.32 6.94 -3.31
C LEU A 125 -3.44 6.27 -1.93
N TYR A 126 -4.65 5.96 -1.49
CA TYR A 126 -4.89 5.30 -0.21
C TYR A 126 -4.50 3.82 -0.29
N LYS A 127 -3.42 3.45 0.41
CA LYS A 127 -3.00 2.05 0.59
C LYS A 127 -3.43 1.56 1.98
N PRO A 128 -4.53 0.79 2.12
CA PRO A 128 -4.99 0.33 3.42
C PRO A 128 -3.94 -0.58 4.10
N PRO A 129 -3.83 -0.56 5.44
CA PRO A 129 -2.92 -1.45 6.18
C PRO A 129 -3.11 -2.95 5.86
N ILE A 130 -4.34 -3.35 5.52
CA ILE A 130 -4.71 -4.72 5.13
C ILE A 130 -3.96 -5.16 3.85
N ALA A 131 -3.73 -4.25 2.91
CA ALA A 131 -3.02 -4.55 1.67
C ALA A 131 -1.59 -5.02 1.95
N TYR A 132 -0.93 -4.46 2.97
CA TYR A 132 0.42 -4.89 3.34
C TYR A 132 0.45 -6.31 3.91
N ARG A 133 -0.54 -6.70 4.73
CA ARG A 133 -0.64 -8.06 5.29
C ARG A 133 -0.83 -9.10 4.20
N VAL A 134 -1.79 -8.85 3.29
CA VAL A 134 -2.07 -9.75 2.16
C VAL A 134 -0.85 -9.90 1.26
N VAL A 135 -0.11 -8.81 1.00
CA VAL A 135 1.11 -8.87 0.19
C VAL A 135 2.23 -9.63 0.91
N CYS A 136 2.47 -9.39 2.21
CA CYS A 136 3.50 -10.13 2.95
C CYS A 136 3.14 -11.61 3.11
N GLY A 137 1.87 -11.95 3.35
CA GLY A 137 1.39 -13.33 3.34
C GLY A 137 1.53 -14.03 1.98
N SER A 138 1.23 -13.32 0.88
CA SER A 138 1.43 -13.86 -0.48
C SER A 138 2.91 -14.11 -0.79
N LYS A 139 3.80 -13.26 -0.29
CA LYS A 139 5.26 -13.45 -0.40
C LYS A 139 5.72 -14.67 0.40
N LEU A 140 5.31 -14.82 1.66
CA LEU A 140 5.61 -16.01 2.47
C LEU A 140 5.08 -17.29 1.83
N LEU A 141 3.88 -17.27 1.24
CA LEU A 141 3.33 -18.42 0.51
C LEU A 141 4.19 -18.77 -0.70
N GLY A 142 4.67 -17.77 -1.44
CA GLY A 142 5.62 -17.95 -2.54
C GLY A 142 6.93 -18.57 -2.07
N LEU A 143 7.47 -18.11 -0.93
CA LEU A 143 8.67 -18.68 -0.31
C LEU A 143 8.43 -20.13 0.15
N GLY A 144 7.28 -20.43 0.76
CA GLY A 144 6.93 -21.80 1.16
C GLY A 144 6.89 -22.76 -0.03
N ARG A 145 6.27 -22.36 -1.15
CA ARG A 145 6.30 -23.17 -2.38
C ARG A 145 7.73 -23.40 -2.89
N ALA A 146 8.57 -22.37 -2.88
CA ALA A 146 9.97 -22.48 -3.27
C ALA A 146 10.76 -23.41 -2.34
N MET A 147 10.50 -23.38 -1.03
CA MET A 147 11.09 -24.31 -0.05
C MET A 147 10.70 -25.75 -0.34
N PHE A 148 9.47 -26.02 -0.76
CA PHE A 148 9.05 -27.38 -1.12
C PHE A 148 9.67 -27.87 -2.44
N ILE A 149 9.80 -26.99 -3.44
CA ILE A 149 10.55 -27.29 -4.67
C ILE A 149 11.99 -27.65 -4.32
N TYR A 150 12.64 -26.82 -3.49
CA TYR A 150 13.97 -27.12 -2.96
C TYR A 150 14.01 -28.46 -2.22
N ALA A 151 13.11 -28.70 -1.27
CA ALA A 151 13.13 -29.91 -0.46
C ALA A 151 12.95 -31.19 -1.31
N ASN A 152 12.17 -31.12 -2.39
CA ASN A 152 12.02 -32.24 -3.33
C ASN A 152 13.36 -32.66 -3.97
N ASP A 153 14.25 -31.69 -4.23
CA ASP A 153 15.54 -31.93 -4.87
C ASP A 153 16.66 -32.23 -3.84
N TYR A 154 16.42 -31.93 -2.56
CA TYR A 154 17.41 -32.03 -1.47
C TYR A 154 16.91 -32.94 -0.32
N ASP A 155 16.62 -34.20 -0.63
CA ASP A 155 16.31 -35.27 0.35
C ASP A 155 15.20 -34.93 1.37
N ASN A 156 14.16 -34.19 0.94
CA ASN A 156 13.07 -33.70 1.78
C ASN A 156 13.51 -32.75 2.92
N GLN A 157 14.70 -32.14 2.80
CA GLN A 157 15.23 -31.19 3.76
C GLN A 157 14.96 -29.77 3.31
N PHE A 158 14.51 -28.95 4.25
CA PHE A 158 14.32 -27.52 3.98
C PHE A 158 15.67 -26.81 3.81
N PRO A 159 15.66 -25.61 3.18
CA PRO A 159 16.90 -24.88 2.90
C PRO A 159 17.74 -24.63 4.15
N SER A 160 19.03 -24.96 4.06
CA SER A 160 20.02 -24.80 5.12
C SER A 160 21.41 -24.57 4.49
N ALA A 161 21.99 -23.35 4.59
CA ALA A 161 23.08 -22.84 3.72
C ALA A 161 24.51 -22.85 4.28
N GLY A 162 25.51 -23.23 3.45
CA GLY A 162 26.91 -23.58 3.82
C GLY A 162 27.76 -24.09 2.64
N GLY A 163 29.03 -24.41 2.91
CA GLY A 163 30.22 -24.29 2.02
C GLY A 163 30.25 -24.87 0.58
N THR A 164 31.14 -24.45 -0.35
CA THR A 164 32.54 -23.97 -0.20
C THR A 164 32.96 -22.65 -0.90
N GLY A 165 33.47 -21.66 -0.14
CA GLY A 165 34.09 -20.41 -0.61
C GLY A 165 33.58 -19.11 0.03
N THR A 166 32.90 -19.20 1.17
CA THR A 166 32.00 -18.19 1.76
C THR A 166 32.68 -16.96 2.37
N ILE A 167 32.02 -15.79 2.26
CA ILE A 167 31.84 -14.71 3.27
C ILE A 167 30.97 -13.60 2.64
N TRP A 168 30.00 -13.04 3.37
CA TRP A 168 29.63 -11.63 3.60
C TRP A 168 28.65 -11.68 4.80
N GLN A 169 28.82 -10.83 5.85
CA GLN A 169 28.21 -11.07 7.18
C GLN A 169 28.02 -9.84 8.08
N PRO A 170 26.93 -9.83 8.86
CA PRO A 170 26.81 -9.16 10.14
C PRO A 170 26.52 -10.11 11.32
N LYS A 171 26.76 -11.42 11.13
CA LYS A 171 26.83 -12.57 12.08
C LYS A 171 25.65 -13.55 11.94
N ILE A 172 25.76 -14.85 12.24
CA ILE A 172 26.70 -15.54 13.15
C ILE A 172 27.93 -16.21 12.50
N ASN A 173 28.73 -17.06 13.18
CA ASN A 173 29.58 -18.11 12.60
C ASN A 173 29.77 -19.33 13.51
N ASN A 174 29.14 -19.38 14.68
CA ASN A 174 28.62 -20.63 15.20
C ASN A 174 27.58 -20.34 16.31
N TRP A 175 26.28 -20.62 16.12
CA TRP A 175 25.28 -20.52 17.21
C TRP A 175 25.33 -21.71 18.18
N GLN A 176 26.57 -22.09 18.53
CA GLN A 176 27.02 -23.17 19.42
C GLN A 176 26.61 -24.60 19.02
N ALA A 177 26.74 -24.91 17.73
CA ALA A 177 26.66 -26.23 17.10
C ALA A 177 27.21 -27.43 17.91
N ASP A 178 26.64 -28.63 17.81
CA ASP A 178 27.00 -29.64 16.78
C ASP A 178 25.82 -30.11 15.88
N ASN A 179 25.70 -29.80 14.59
CA ASN A 179 26.48 -28.93 13.73
C ASN A 179 25.84 -28.82 12.34
N ARG A 180 26.17 -27.75 11.61
CA ARG A 180 26.07 -27.77 10.14
C ARG A 180 27.41 -27.37 9.53
N SER A 181 28.39 -28.23 9.80
CA SER A 181 29.80 -27.93 9.95
C SER A 181 29.94 -26.54 10.60
N ASP A 182 29.57 -26.66 11.88
CA ASP A 182 29.42 -25.85 13.06
C ASP A 182 28.91 -24.44 12.89
N ALA A 183 27.58 -24.49 12.80
CA ALA A 183 26.52 -23.59 12.37
C ALA A 183 26.77 -22.81 11.08
N PHE A 184 27.95 -22.91 10.47
CA PHE A 184 28.43 -21.75 9.74
C PHE A 184 29.86 -21.86 9.21
N GLY A 185 30.77 -22.37 10.05
CA GLY A 185 32.14 -21.90 10.03
C GLY A 185 33.18 -22.80 9.42
N LEU A 186 32.82 -23.90 8.78
CA LEU A 186 33.76 -25.01 8.94
C LEU A 186 34.25 -25.69 7.74
N LYS A 187 35.58 -25.78 7.73
CA LYS A 187 36.25 -26.30 6.60
C LYS A 187 37.65 -26.77 6.99
N PRO A 188 37.95 -28.07 6.85
CA PRO A 188 39.30 -28.41 6.34
C PRO A 188 39.33 -28.81 4.85
N ASP A 189 38.25 -29.33 4.26
CA ASP A 189 38.07 -29.47 2.79
C ASP A 189 36.62 -29.32 2.32
N GLY A 190 35.66 -29.40 3.22
CA GLY A 190 34.51 -28.54 3.12
C GLY A 190 34.93 -27.08 3.34
N THR A 191 35.70 -26.32 2.49
CA THR A 191 36.40 -24.90 2.50
C THR A 191 35.72 -23.48 2.37
N GLY A 192 36.06 -22.51 3.27
CA GLY A 192 35.61 -21.11 3.61
C GLY A 192 34.18 -20.79 4.15
N GLY A 193 33.93 -20.26 5.38
CA GLY A 193 32.58 -20.05 5.97
C GLY A 193 32.26 -18.60 6.42
N SER A 194 31.00 -18.18 6.28
CA SER A 194 30.24 -17.25 7.14
C SER A 194 28.84 -16.99 6.50
N ALA A 195 27.84 -17.84 6.75
CA ALA A 195 26.46 -17.85 6.24
C ALA A 195 25.33 -17.64 7.31
N THR A 196 24.60 -16.51 7.28
CA THR A 196 23.53 -16.09 8.23
C THR A 196 22.29 -17.01 8.29
N ILE A 197 21.32 -16.81 9.20
CA ILE A 197 20.00 -17.47 9.07
C ILE A 197 19.39 -17.16 7.70
N SER A 198 19.51 -15.92 7.24
CA SER A 198 19.02 -15.50 5.92
C SER A 198 19.74 -16.15 4.74
N SER A 199 21.00 -16.58 4.89
CA SER A 199 21.70 -17.32 3.82
C SER A 199 21.00 -18.63 3.46
N SER A 200 20.39 -19.31 4.43
CA SER A 200 19.61 -20.54 4.20
C SER A 200 18.45 -20.28 3.25
N LEU A 201 17.83 -19.11 3.37
CA LEU A 201 16.75 -18.69 2.49
C LEU A 201 17.25 -18.15 1.15
N TYR A 202 18.48 -17.65 1.08
CA TYR A 202 19.09 -17.23 -0.19
C TYR A 202 19.28 -18.41 -1.16
N LEU A 203 19.37 -19.65 -0.66
CA LEU A 203 19.37 -20.84 -1.50
C LEU A 203 18.15 -20.93 -2.42
N LEU A 204 17.01 -20.34 -2.02
CA LEU A 204 15.82 -20.30 -2.86
C LEU A 204 15.98 -19.36 -4.05
N VAL A 205 16.87 -18.35 -3.98
CA VAL A 205 17.22 -17.52 -5.14
C VAL A 205 18.01 -18.36 -6.13
N LYS A 206 19.00 -19.09 -5.60
CA LYS A 206 19.93 -19.90 -6.39
C LYS A 206 19.30 -21.15 -7.04
N TYR A 207 18.42 -21.84 -6.30
CA TYR A 207 17.95 -23.18 -6.69
C TYR A 207 16.45 -23.28 -6.91
N ALA A 208 15.67 -22.27 -6.53
CA ALA A 208 14.22 -22.28 -6.69
C ALA A 208 13.68 -21.03 -7.43
N GLU A 209 14.56 -20.32 -8.16
CA GLU A 209 14.24 -19.17 -9.02
C GLU A 209 13.44 -18.05 -8.32
N THR A 210 13.60 -17.91 -7.01
CA THR A 210 13.00 -16.78 -6.29
C THR A 210 13.82 -15.51 -6.50
N THR A 211 13.18 -14.34 -6.41
CA THR A 211 13.90 -13.06 -6.53
C THR A 211 14.16 -12.44 -5.16
N PRO A 212 15.27 -11.70 -4.95
CA PRO A 212 15.54 -11.02 -3.67
C PRO A 212 14.41 -10.10 -3.20
N LYS A 213 13.60 -9.57 -4.11
CA LYS A 213 12.43 -8.73 -3.80
C LYS A 213 11.34 -9.49 -3.02
N SER A 214 11.23 -10.80 -3.20
CA SER A 214 10.25 -11.64 -2.49
C SER A 214 10.52 -11.73 -0.99
N PHE A 215 11.74 -11.44 -0.56
CA PHE A 215 12.18 -11.51 0.84
C PHE A 215 11.96 -10.23 1.66
N VAL A 216 11.42 -9.19 1.04
CA VAL A 216 11.19 -7.88 1.68
C VAL A 216 9.70 -7.64 1.90
N CYS A 217 9.27 -7.52 3.15
CA CYS A 217 7.88 -7.19 3.46
C CYS A 217 7.66 -5.68 3.24
N PRO A 218 6.68 -5.21 2.43
CA PRO A 218 6.56 -3.78 2.15
C PRO A 218 6.15 -2.90 3.34
N SER A 219 5.74 -3.49 4.47
CA SER A 219 5.56 -2.73 5.72
C SER A 219 6.86 -2.46 6.47
N ASP A 220 7.92 -3.21 6.16
CA ASP A 220 9.25 -2.98 6.70
C ASP A 220 9.94 -1.89 5.87
N ARG A 221 9.91 -0.66 6.40
CA ARG A 221 10.48 0.51 5.71
C ARG A 221 12.00 0.60 5.82
N LYS A 222 12.61 -0.22 6.68
CA LYS A 222 14.06 -0.19 6.95
C LYS A 222 14.80 -1.23 6.12
N THR A 223 14.09 -2.27 5.68
CA THR A 223 14.62 -3.29 4.78
C THR A 223 14.42 -2.91 3.32
N LYS A 224 15.46 -3.09 2.51
CA LYS A 224 15.47 -2.81 1.06
C LYS A 224 15.77 -4.09 0.30
N GLN A 225 15.25 -4.19 -0.93
CA GLN A 225 15.62 -5.28 -1.82
C GLN A 225 17.15 -5.36 -1.96
N PHE A 226 17.70 -6.55 -1.77
CA PHE A 226 19.10 -6.84 -2.10
C PHE A 226 19.30 -6.80 -3.60
N LYS A 227 20.42 -6.20 -4.01
CA LYS A 227 20.91 -6.20 -5.38
C LYS A 227 22.39 -6.50 -5.34
N VAL A 228 22.80 -7.63 -5.87
CA VAL A 228 24.21 -8.01 -5.85
C VAL A 228 25.09 -6.99 -6.57
N SER A 229 24.58 -6.35 -7.62
CA SER A 229 25.29 -5.34 -8.43
C SER A 229 25.74 -4.11 -7.64
N ASP A 230 25.04 -3.79 -6.54
CA ASP A 230 25.39 -2.65 -5.68
C ASP A 230 26.70 -2.92 -4.90
N TYR A 231 27.14 -4.17 -4.87
CA TYR A 231 28.26 -4.67 -4.07
C TYR A 231 29.34 -5.30 -4.94
N THR A 232 28.95 -6.12 -5.91
CA THR A 232 29.82 -6.78 -6.88
C THR A 232 29.21 -6.63 -8.28
N PRO A 233 29.57 -5.57 -9.05
CA PRO A 233 28.87 -5.19 -10.28
C PRO A 233 28.81 -6.22 -11.41
N LEU A 234 29.65 -7.26 -11.37
CA LEU A 234 29.74 -8.31 -12.40
C LEU A 234 29.18 -9.66 -11.93
N MET A 235 28.68 -9.74 -10.71
CA MET A 235 28.07 -10.96 -10.15
C MET A 235 26.57 -10.96 -10.43
N GLU A 236 25.99 -12.13 -10.71
CA GLU A 236 24.53 -12.31 -10.82
C GLU A 236 23.92 -12.72 -9.46
N ASP A 237 22.61 -12.52 -9.29
CA ASP A 237 21.97 -12.77 -7.98
C ASP A 237 22.09 -14.25 -7.59
N GLU A 238 22.09 -15.16 -8.56
CA GLU A 238 22.20 -16.61 -8.42
C GLU A 238 23.62 -17.06 -8.03
N ASP A 239 24.64 -16.22 -8.27
CA ASP A 239 26.03 -16.50 -7.91
C ASP A 239 26.35 -16.15 -6.45
N ALA A 240 25.52 -15.32 -5.82
CA ALA A 240 25.66 -14.95 -4.43
C ALA A 240 25.21 -16.08 -3.47
N TRP A 241 25.57 -15.93 -2.20
CA TRP A 241 25.34 -16.92 -1.15
C TRP A 241 24.56 -16.37 0.05
N ASP A 242 24.35 -15.05 0.09
CA ASP A 242 23.62 -14.35 1.15
C ASP A 242 23.13 -12.98 0.66
N PHE A 243 22.30 -12.30 1.44
CA PHE A 243 21.81 -10.94 1.18
C PHE A 243 22.84 -9.86 1.51
N GLY A 244 24.08 -10.05 1.09
CA GLY A 244 25.15 -9.09 1.25
C GLY A 244 25.75 -9.02 2.66
N PRO A 245 26.38 -7.89 3.04
CA PRO A 245 27.21 -7.79 4.23
C PRO A 245 26.38 -7.43 5.45
N GLU A 246 25.13 -7.02 5.24
CA GLU A 246 24.15 -6.70 6.27
C GLU A 246 22.76 -7.28 5.91
N PRO A 247 22.56 -8.62 5.89
CA PRO A 247 21.29 -9.24 5.51
C PRO A 247 20.06 -8.77 6.30
N ALA A 248 20.24 -8.33 7.55
CA ALA A 248 19.17 -7.70 8.33
C ALA A 248 18.58 -6.43 7.66
N LYS A 249 19.31 -5.78 6.74
CA LYS A 249 18.83 -4.67 5.92
C LYS A 249 18.13 -5.12 4.63
N HIS A 250 18.13 -6.41 4.34
CA HIS A 250 17.71 -6.95 3.06
C HIS A 250 16.65 -8.07 3.12
N TYR A 251 16.33 -8.54 4.32
CA TYR A 251 15.41 -9.66 4.53
C TYR A 251 14.45 -9.38 5.71
N SER A 252 13.14 -9.46 5.51
CA SER A 252 12.12 -9.02 6.49
C SER A 252 11.42 -10.14 7.27
N TYR A 253 11.80 -11.40 7.08
CA TYR A 253 11.11 -12.54 7.67
C TYR A 253 11.94 -13.16 8.81
N SER A 254 11.42 -14.19 9.46
CA SER A 254 12.15 -15.10 10.35
C SER A 254 11.98 -16.52 9.85
N TYR A 255 12.87 -17.42 10.24
CA TYR A 255 12.93 -18.78 9.73
C TYR A 255 13.18 -19.75 10.87
N HIS A 256 12.52 -20.91 10.83
CA HIS A 256 12.72 -21.96 11.83
C HIS A 256 14.19 -22.38 11.86
N MET A 257 14.75 -22.47 13.06
CA MET A 257 16.17 -22.68 13.32
C MET A 257 16.75 -23.81 12.44
N PRO A 258 17.42 -23.47 11.32
CA PRO A 258 17.74 -24.43 10.26
C PRO A 258 18.97 -25.29 10.56
N TYR A 259 19.64 -24.98 11.68
CA TYR A 259 20.87 -25.61 12.14
C TYR A 259 20.67 -26.42 13.42
N SER A 260 19.41 -26.61 13.85
CA SER A 260 19.08 -27.40 15.03
C SER A 260 19.01 -28.89 14.72
N PRO A 261 19.12 -29.77 15.72
CA PRO A 261 18.77 -31.19 15.59
C PRO A 261 17.30 -31.42 15.18
N TYR A 262 16.45 -30.40 15.37
CA TYR A 262 15.03 -30.38 15.02
C TYR A 262 14.76 -29.51 13.78
N ALA A 263 15.72 -29.46 12.86
CA ALA A 263 15.52 -28.82 11.55
C ALA A 263 14.33 -29.46 10.82
N LEU A 264 13.56 -28.62 10.13
CA LEU A 264 12.31 -29.04 9.49
C LEU A 264 12.56 -29.94 8.28
N LYS A 265 11.66 -30.91 8.14
CA LYS A 265 11.58 -31.84 7.01
C LYS A 265 10.16 -31.82 6.46
N HIS A 266 9.98 -32.29 5.22
CA HIS A 266 8.66 -32.42 4.61
C HIS A 266 7.67 -33.28 5.45
N SER A 267 8.18 -34.18 6.29
CA SER A 267 7.38 -35.04 7.17
C SER A 267 7.15 -34.47 8.58
N SER A 268 7.57 -33.25 8.86
CA SER A 268 7.33 -32.59 10.14
C SER A 268 5.83 -32.33 10.36
N ASP A 269 5.43 -32.02 11.60
CA ASP A 269 4.02 -31.74 11.92
C ASP A 269 3.49 -30.58 11.05
N PRO A 270 2.31 -30.72 10.42
CA PRO A 270 1.75 -29.70 9.52
C PRO A 270 1.52 -28.34 10.18
N ASN A 271 1.37 -28.29 11.51
CA ASN A 271 1.12 -27.06 12.27
C ASN A 271 2.40 -26.39 12.79
N LEU A 272 3.58 -26.91 12.47
CA LEU A 272 4.84 -26.22 12.79
C LEU A 272 5.01 -24.97 11.94
N ALA A 273 5.47 -23.89 12.58
CA ALA A 273 5.79 -22.66 11.87
C ALA A 273 7.13 -22.83 11.12
N VAL A 274 7.13 -22.60 9.82
CA VAL A 274 8.32 -22.67 8.96
C VAL A 274 9.01 -21.31 8.90
N ALA A 275 8.24 -20.26 8.66
CA ALA A 275 8.71 -18.89 8.54
C ALA A 275 7.60 -17.92 8.94
N ALA A 276 7.96 -16.70 9.38
CA ALA A 276 6.99 -15.67 9.70
C ALA A 276 7.54 -14.28 9.39
N ASP A 277 6.74 -13.23 9.62
CA ASP A 277 7.26 -11.88 9.70
C ASP A 277 8.40 -11.78 10.76
N ARG A 278 9.29 -10.80 10.63
CA ARG A 278 10.50 -10.67 11.47
C ARG A 278 10.23 -10.89 12.97
N ASN A 279 11.13 -11.65 13.61
CA ASN A 279 11.10 -11.91 15.04
C ASN A 279 11.33 -10.60 15.81
N PRO A 280 10.38 -10.17 16.66
CA PRO A 280 10.46 -8.90 17.38
C PRO A 280 11.57 -8.83 18.42
N TRP A 281 12.03 -9.98 18.93
CA TRP A 281 13.10 -10.05 19.92
C TRP A 281 14.49 -9.87 19.31
N LEU A 282 14.59 -10.08 17.99
CA LEU A 282 15.81 -9.96 17.20
C LEU A 282 15.77 -8.75 16.25
N ASP A 283 14.75 -7.91 16.37
CA ASP A 283 14.59 -6.67 15.62
C ASP A 283 14.82 -5.45 16.53
N PRO A 284 15.91 -4.68 16.37
CA PRO A 284 16.21 -3.55 17.25
C PRO A 284 15.19 -2.42 17.14
N TYR A 285 14.40 -2.41 16.06
CA TYR A 285 13.38 -1.39 15.82
C TYR A 285 12.05 -1.73 16.49
N THR A 286 11.95 -2.90 17.13
CA THR A 286 10.74 -3.37 17.80
C THR A 286 10.93 -3.38 19.31
N ASP A 287 10.23 -2.49 20.02
CA ASP A 287 10.21 -2.52 21.49
C ASP A 287 9.33 -3.67 22.00
N THR A 288 9.97 -4.61 22.68
CA THR A 288 9.34 -5.76 23.36
C THR A 288 9.27 -5.56 24.88
N THR A 289 9.78 -4.45 25.42
CA THR A 289 9.85 -4.18 26.85
C THR A 289 8.48 -4.19 27.49
N GLY A 290 8.29 -4.98 28.54
CA GLY A 290 7.00 -5.11 29.23
C GLY A 290 5.98 -5.98 28.48
N PHE A 291 6.44 -6.87 27.60
CA PHE A 291 5.65 -8.00 27.11
C PHE A 291 5.03 -8.79 28.28
N LYS A 292 3.77 -9.15 28.10
CA LYS A 292 2.98 -9.96 29.03
C LYS A 292 2.01 -10.82 28.20
N TRP A 293 2.22 -12.14 28.17
CA TRP A 293 1.53 -13.06 27.26
C TRP A 293 0.01 -13.12 27.51
N ASP A 294 -0.43 -13.08 28.77
CA ASP A 294 -1.82 -13.19 29.19
C ASP A 294 -2.55 -11.83 29.28
N ASN A 295 -1.83 -10.74 29.05
CA ASN A 295 -2.34 -9.41 29.35
C ASN A 295 -3.08 -8.79 28.16
N GLN A 296 -4.41 -8.93 28.19
CA GLN A 296 -5.31 -8.31 27.21
C GLN A 296 -5.59 -6.82 27.48
N THR A 297 -5.11 -6.26 28.60
CA THR A 297 -5.31 -4.84 28.92
C THR A 297 -4.46 -3.96 28.01
N LYS A 298 -5.03 -2.86 27.52
CA LYS A 298 -4.28 -1.85 26.76
C LYS A 298 -3.36 -1.10 27.71
N THR A 299 -2.07 -1.05 27.39
CA THR A 299 -1.13 -0.23 28.15
C THR A 299 -1.29 1.25 27.77
N GLY A 300 -1.46 2.11 28.77
CA GLY A 300 -1.64 3.56 28.57
C GLY A 300 -0.34 4.20 28.09
N GLY A 301 -0.22 4.37 26.78
CA GLY A 301 0.89 5.05 26.10
C GLY A 301 0.45 5.49 24.69
N ARG A 302 1.31 6.23 23.98
CA ARG A 302 1.00 6.82 22.65
C ARG A 302 0.48 5.81 21.61
N GLU A 303 0.77 4.52 21.77
CA GLU A 303 0.45 3.48 20.77
C GLU A 303 -0.77 2.60 21.10
N ASN A 304 -1.39 2.71 22.28
CA ASN A 304 -2.58 1.92 22.66
C ASN A 304 -2.45 0.38 22.43
N ILE A 305 -1.26 -0.19 22.63
CA ILE A 305 -0.99 -1.62 22.44
C ILE A 305 -1.26 -2.44 23.72
N LYS A 306 -1.71 -3.68 23.55
CA LYS A 306 -1.89 -4.65 24.65
C LYS A 306 -0.56 -5.31 25.03
N GLY A 307 -0.49 -5.87 26.24
CA GLY A 307 0.73 -6.50 26.76
C GLY A 307 1.24 -7.65 25.87
N TYR A 308 0.35 -8.49 25.35
CA TYR A 308 0.73 -9.61 24.47
C TYR A 308 1.19 -9.14 23.09
N GLN A 309 0.66 -8.00 22.60
CA GLN A 309 1.03 -7.46 21.28
C GLN A 309 2.50 -7.06 21.22
N LYS A 310 3.14 -6.86 22.38
CA LYS A 310 4.58 -6.67 22.46
C LYS A 310 5.41 -7.91 22.08
N GLY A 311 4.79 -9.09 21.98
CA GLY A 311 5.41 -10.33 21.49
C GLY A 311 5.16 -10.60 20.01
N ASN A 312 4.29 -9.82 19.34
CA ASN A 312 4.04 -9.97 17.89
C ASN A 312 5.20 -9.42 17.06
N SER A 313 5.16 -9.49 15.73
CA SER A 313 6.12 -8.74 14.92
C SER A 313 5.97 -7.20 15.10
N GLY A 314 7.05 -6.45 14.92
CA GLY A 314 6.97 -4.98 14.79
C GLY A 314 6.31 -4.54 13.49
N HIS A 315 6.42 -5.40 12.48
CA HIS A 315 5.75 -5.22 11.20
C HIS A 315 4.24 -5.39 11.42
N HIS A 316 3.44 -4.62 10.68
CA HIS A 316 1.97 -4.59 10.84
C HIS A 316 1.42 -4.00 12.14
N LYS A 317 2.12 -3.05 12.76
CA LYS A 317 1.66 -2.26 13.92
C LYS A 317 1.37 -3.09 15.18
N ARG A 318 2.12 -4.17 15.39
CA ARG A 318 1.94 -5.08 16.55
C ARG A 318 0.57 -5.79 16.57
N GLU A 319 -0.22 -5.72 15.50
CA GLU A 319 -1.53 -6.37 15.43
C GLU A 319 -1.45 -7.89 15.20
N GLY A 320 -0.28 -8.39 14.78
CA GLY A 320 -0.03 -9.79 14.46
C GLY A 320 1.10 -9.95 13.45
N GLN A 321 1.22 -11.15 12.91
CA GLN A 321 2.26 -11.57 11.96
C GLN A 321 1.66 -12.56 10.97
N ASN A 322 2.14 -12.54 9.73
CA ASN A 322 1.93 -13.65 8.81
C ASN A 322 2.85 -14.79 9.22
N VAL A 323 2.30 -16.00 9.28
CA VAL A 323 3.02 -17.23 9.63
C VAL A 323 2.76 -18.24 8.54
N LEU A 324 3.84 -18.78 7.97
CA LEU A 324 3.84 -19.92 7.06
C LEU A 324 3.97 -21.19 7.89
N PHE A 325 3.02 -22.10 7.70
CA PHE A 325 3.00 -23.40 8.35
C PHE A 325 3.52 -24.49 7.41
N MET A 326 3.86 -25.65 7.99
CA MET A 326 4.49 -26.76 7.29
C MET A 326 3.62 -27.33 6.16
N ASP A 327 2.29 -27.30 6.28
CA ASP A 327 1.37 -27.68 5.20
C ASP A 327 1.22 -26.60 4.07
N ILE A 328 2.07 -25.58 4.07
CA ILE A 328 2.16 -24.48 3.08
C ILE A 328 1.07 -23.41 3.25
N HIS A 329 0.14 -23.53 4.20
CA HIS A 329 -0.80 -22.44 4.43
C HIS A 329 -0.12 -21.25 5.11
N VAL A 330 -0.62 -20.04 4.81
CA VAL A 330 -0.17 -18.81 5.45
C VAL A 330 -1.36 -18.12 6.07
N ASN A 331 -1.30 -17.89 7.39
CA ASN A 331 -2.32 -17.15 8.12
C ASN A 331 -1.74 -15.92 8.81
N PHE A 332 -2.60 -14.91 9.01
CA PHE A 332 -2.26 -13.76 9.82
C PHE A 332 -2.66 -14.01 11.28
N GLU A 333 -1.68 -14.36 12.09
CA GLU A 333 -1.83 -14.69 13.50
C GLU A 333 -1.78 -13.44 14.36
N LYS A 334 -2.79 -13.27 15.22
CA LYS A 334 -2.92 -12.07 16.08
C LYS A 334 -2.02 -12.12 17.32
N GLN A 335 -1.46 -13.29 17.60
CA GLN A 335 -0.67 -13.63 18.79
C GLN A 335 0.50 -14.50 18.36
N SER A 336 1.67 -14.32 18.98
CA SER A 336 2.88 -15.09 18.64
C SER A 336 2.83 -16.54 19.12
N PHE A 337 2.02 -16.84 20.14
CA PHE A 337 1.73 -18.19 20.63
C PHE A 337 0.74 -18.94 19.73
N CYS A 338 1.18 -19.19 18.50
CA CYS A 338 0.38 -19.80 17.43
C CYS A 338 1.06 -21.06 16.84
N GLY A 339 2.14 -21.53 17.48
CA GLY A 339 2.75 -22.81 17.19
C GLY A 339 1.98 -23.98 17.81
N VAL A 340 2.51 -25.18 17.67
CA VAL A 340 1.91 -26.40 18.24
C VAL A 340 1.80 -26.25 19.76
N ASN A 341 0.67 -26.65 20.34
CA ASN A 341 0.38 -26.49 21.79
C ASN A 341 0.39 -25.02 22.27
N ASP A 342 0.00 -24.08 21.40
CA ASP A 342 0.08 -22.63 21.66
C ASP A 342 1.52 -22.18 21.96
N ASP A 343 2.51 -22.82 21.33
CA ASP A 343 3.91 -22.41 21.44
C ASP A 343 4.15 -21.03 20.82
N ASN A 344 4.99 -20.23 21.45
CA ASN A 344 5.41 -18.94 20.95
C ASN A 344 6.57 -19.09 19.97
N ILE A 345 6.21 -19.01 18.69
CA ILE A 345 7.08 -19.24 17.53
C ILE A 345 8.35 -18.37 17.49
N TYR A 346 8.45 -17.31 18.31
CA TYR A 346 9.59 -16.40 18.33
C TYR A 346 10.52 -16.56 19.54
N THR A 347 10.13 -17.34 20.54
CA THR A 347 10.87 -17.53 21.80
C THR A 347 11.29 -18.97 21.94
N TYR A 348 12.44 -19.23 22.57
CA TYR A 348 12.81 -20.59 22.89
C TYR A 348 12.18 -21.01 24.21
N TRP A 349 11.92 -22.30 24.36
CA TRP A 349 11.36 -22.84 25.59
C TRP A 349 12.42 -22.89 26.71
N ASP A 350 12.17 -22.19 27.82
CA ASP A 350 13.11 -22.04 28.96
C ASP A 350 12.63 -22.69 30.27
N GLY A 351 11.52 -23.44 30.27
CA GLY A 351 11.02 -24.08 31.49
C GLY A 351 9.53 -24.44 31.48
N PRO A 352 8.65 -23.80 32.28
CA PRO A 352 7.29 -24.28 32.45
C PRO A 352 6.25 -23.71 31.48
N ASP A 353 6.51 -22.57 30.83
CA ASP A 353 5.51 -21.81 30.08
C ASP A 353 5.97 -21.57 28.63
N ILE A 354 5.48 -22.42 27.72
CA ILE A 354 5.83 -22.42 26.29
C ILE A 354 5.24 -21.21 25.53
N GLN A 355 4.13 -20.65 26.01
CA GLN A 355 3.51 -19.43 25.43
C GLN A 355 4.36 -18.18 25.71
N ARG A 356 5.03 -18.17 26.86
CA ARG A 356 5.94 -17.08 27.23
C ARG A 356 7.32 -17.26 26.61
N GLY A 357 7.93 -18.41 26.87
CA GLY A 357 9.33 -18.71 26.57
C GLY A 357 10.32 -17.64 27.06
N ALA A 358 11.53 -17.68 26.50
CA ALA A 358 12.53 -16.65 26.65
C ALA A 358 12.96 -16.06 25.29
N PRO A 359 13.31 -14.76 25.24
CA PRO A 359 13.84 -14.14 24.03
C PRO A 359 15.04 -14.94 23.50
N PRO A 360 15.10 -15.29 22.20
CA PRO A 360 16.20 -16.04 21.64
C PRO A 360 17.53 -15.33 21.89
N VAL A 361 18.44 -16.07 22.51
CA VAL A 361 19.80 -15.63 22.75
C VAL A 361 20.74 -16.48 21.92
N ILE A 362 22.02 -16.14 22.04
CA ILE A 362 23.01 -16.83 21.28
C ILE A 362 23.15 -18.31 21.71
N GLY A 363 22.67 -19.25 20.87
CA GLY A 363 22.69 -20.69 21.12
C GLY A 363 21.31 -21.31 21.36
N SER A 364 20.23 -20.52 21.30
CA SER A 364 18.86 -21.03 21.45
C SER A 364 18.53 -22.07 20.37
N GLN A 365 17.92 -23.17 20.79
CA GLN A 365 17.46 -24.26 19.93
C GLN A 365 15.99 -24.56 20.27
N PRO A 366 15.21 -25.11 19.32
CA PRO A 366 13.97 -25.78 19.68
C PRO A 366 14.26 -26.86 20.74
N ALA A 367 13.40 -26.96 21.75
CA ALA A 367 13.52 -27.93 22.83
C ALA A 367 13.15 -29.34 22.37
N ASP A 368 12.19 -29.47 21.45
CA ASP A 368 11.79 -30.74 20.84
C ASP A 368 11.30 -30.58 19.39
N LYS A 369 10.77 -31.67 18.81
CA LYS A 369 10.31 -31.75 17.42
C LYS A 369 9.02 -30.97 17.13
N LEU A 370 8.28 -30.53 18.16
CA LEU A 370 7.04 -29.75 18.07
C LEU A 370 7.24 -28.28 18.46
N ASP A 371 8.39 -27.93 19.04
CA ASP A 371 8.78 -26.56 19.38
C ASP A 371 9.19 -25.78 18.12
N SER A 372 8.54 -24.63 17.88
CA SER A 372 8.83 -23.73 16.77
C SER A 372 9.73 -22.59 17.23
N LEU A 373 10.94 -22.50 16.68
CA LEU A 373 11.86 -21.40 16.98
C LEU A 373 12.25 -20.65 15.71
N LEU A 374 11.49 -19.61 15.38
CA LEU A 374 11.75 -18.74 14.24
C LEU A 374 12.73 -17.64 14.61
N VAL A 375 13.89 -17.63 13.95
CA VAL A 375 14.97 -16.67 14.21
C VAL A 375 15.33 -15.88 12.95
N ASN A 376 16.01 -14.75 13.15
CA ASN A 376 16.65 -13.98 12.08
C ASN A 376 17.95 -13.40 12.62
N ASP A 377 18.86 -13.02 11.72
CA ASP A 377 20.12 -12.42 12.15
C ASP A 377 19.86 -11.03 12.72
N PRO A 378 20.40 -10.71 13.91
CA PRO A 378 20.29 -9.38 14.48
C PRO A 378 21.24 -8.42 13.72
N PRO A 379 20.86 -7.15 13.52
CA PRO A 379 21.70 -6.17 12.87
C PRO A 379 22.95 -5.81 13.69
N LEU A 380 23.98 -5.25 13.03
CA LEU A 380 25.28 -4.92 13.65
C LEU A 380 25.22 -3.81 14.70
N ASP A 381 24.26 -2.89 14.55
CA ASP A 381 24.13 -1.75 15.44
C ASP A 381 23.23 -2.12 16.62
N ASN A 382 23.85 -2.52 17.72
CA ASN A 382 23.19 -2.76 19.01
C ASN A 382 22.89 -1.46 19.77
N SER A 383 22.90 -0.28 19.15
CA SER A 383 22.46 0.94 19.83
C SER A 383 20.95 0.88 20.14
N LYS A 384 20.66 0.35 21.33
CA LYS A 384 19.44 0.69 22.07
C LYS A 384 19.55 2.10 22.65
#